data_AF-A0A355F1E2-F1
#
_entry.id   AF-A0A355F1E2-F1
#
_cell.length_a   1.000
_cell.length_b   1.000
_cell.length_c   1.000
_cell.angle_alpha   90.00
_cell.angle_beta   90.00
_cell.angle_gamma   90.00
#
_symmetry.space_group_name_H-M   'P 1'
#
loop_
_entity.id
_entity.type
_entity.pdbx_description
1 polymer ?
#
loop_
_entity_poly.entity_id
_entity_poly.type
_entity_poly.pdbx_seq_one_letter_code
_entity_poly.pdbx_strand_id
1 'polypeptide(L)'
;MHATMDLETPPLPLLPRTPEEGARRIALSFLDQAAAAFPRLQDPADTEALHDYRVALRRLRSCLRAYRPVLGGSPGKKLLRRLRRLAQATGPGRDLEVQMEWLRAQAKHLAASHRAGLTWMVQQLEGQMPAALHQVRDHLEEEFPVLEQGLRQSLSVYRTEVHLDPRAEPPSFGAVTAGILREQVDELAAHLSRIADEDDETEAHEARICGKRLRYLLEPLLEELPAAAPLVKRLKGLQEVLGDLHDAHVLETGLAAATVRAATDRYAGLFVLAIQEAPDPQALRAARRGAVENGLIALGRLNRARRDRLFRKLHEDWLGGRAADFLAELRSVIEP
;
A
#
# COMPACT_ATOMS: atom_id res chain seq x y z
N MET A 1 -15.07 9.69 -8.99
CA MET A 1 -16.09 9.97 -7.96
C MET A 1 -16.05 8.79 -7.01
N HIS A 2 -15.08 8.75 -6.09
CA HIS A 2 -14.90 7.60 -5.20
C HIS A 2 -16.02 7.63 -4.17
N ALA A 3 -16.88 6.62 -4.22
CA ALA A 3 -17.82 6.34 -3.16
C ALA A 3 -17.01 6.08 -1.89
N THR A 4 -17.06 7.03 -0.96
CA THR A 4 -16.75 6.79 0.43
C THR A 4 -17.69 5.67 0.85
N MET A 5 -17.19 4.44 0.95
CA MET A 5 -17.90 3.40 1.70
C MET A 5 -18.24 4.03 3.05
N ASP A 6 -19.53 4.04 3.40
CA ASP A 6 -19.97 4.16 4.78
C ASP A 6 -19.43 2.92 5.50
N LEU A 7 -18.16 3.03 5.90
CA LEU A 7 -17.44 2.07 6.71
C LEU A 7 -18.18 2.06 8.04
N GLU A 8 -18.86 0.96 8.39
CA GLU A 8 -19.52 0.83 9.70
C GLU A 8 -18.56 1.30 10.79
N THR A 9 -18.83 2.50 11.31
CA THR A 9 -18.00 3.15 12.30
C THR A 9 -18.05 2.27 13.56
N PRO A 10 -16.92 2.00 14.23
CA PRO A 10 -16.97 1.29 15.50
C PRO A 10 -17.96 1.97 16.46
N PRO A 11 -18.66 1.20 17.30
CA PRO A 11 -19.68 1.76 18.19
C PRO A 11 -19.06 2.78 19.15
N LEU A 12 -19.56 4.01 19.09
CA LEU A 12 -19.10 5.17 19.85
C LEU A 12 -19.78 5.26 21.24
N PRO A 13 -19.19 6.01 22.20
CA PRO A 13 -17.86 6.63 22.15
C PRO A 13 -16.74 5.61 22.39
N LEU A 14 -15.56 5.83 21.79
CA LEU A 14 -14.35 5.02 21.95
C LEU A 14 -13.34 5.67 22.90
N LEU A 15 -13.13 6.98 22.80
CA LEU A 15 -12.06 7.67 23.54
C LEU A 15 -12.11 7.47 25.07
N PRO A 16 -13.28 7.50 25.75
CA PRO A 16 -13.34 7.33 27.20
C PRO A 16 -13.24 5.86 27.66
N ARG A 17 -13.18 4.89 26.73
CA ARG A 17 -13.11 3.46 27.09
C ARG A 17 -11.74 3.08 27.61
N THR A 18 -11.63 1.86 28.15
CA THR A 18 -10.31 1.28 28.43
C THR A 18 -9.53 1.04 27.13
N PRO A 19 -8.18 1.10 27.16
CA PRO A 19 -7.37 0.89 25.97
C PRO A 19 -7.62 -0.45 25.28
N GLU A 20 -7.80 -1.50 26.08
CA GLU A 20 -8.17 -2.85 25.67
C GLU A 20 -9.47 -2.90 24.88
N GLU A 21 -10.50 -2.20 25.36
CA GLU A 21 -11.82 -2.22 24.76
C GLU A 21 -11.84 -1.43 23.44
N GLY A 22 -11.31 -0.20 23.46
CA GLY A 22 -11.27 0.66 22.29
C GLY A 22 -10.51 0.02 21.12
N ALA A 23 -9.32 -0.53 21.41
CA ALA A 23 -8.51 -1.21 20.40
C ALA A 23 -9.23 -2.44 19.78
N ARG A 24 -9.94 -3.22 20.60
CA ARG A 24 -10.70 -4.39 20.13
C ARG A 24 -11.89 -3.98 19.27
N ARG A 25 -12.63 -2.93 19.65
CA ARG A 25 -13.77 -2.43 18.87
C ARG A 25 -13.35 -1.93 17.49
N ILE A 26 -12.26 -1.17 17.39
CA ILE A 26 -11.71 -0.75 16.09
C ILE A 26 -11.25 -1.96 15.27
N ALA A 27 -10.52 -2.90 15.89
CA ALA A 27 -10.06 -4.10 15.20
C ALA A 27 -11.24 -4.96 14.69
N LEU A 28 -12.30 -5.11 15.47
CA LEU A 28 -13.50 -5.84 15.06
C LEU A 28 -14.21 -5.14 13.89
N SER A 29 -14.36 -3.81 13.91
CA SER A 29 -14.93 -3.05 12.78
C SER A 29 -14.13 -3.27 11.48
N PHE A 30 -12.79 -3.27 11.53
CA PHE A 30 -11.97 -3.59 10.35
C PHE A 30 -12.07 -5.06 9.92
N LEU A 31 -12.28 -5.99 10.85
CA LEU A 31 -12.54 -7.39 10.54
C LEU A 31 -13.88 -7.56 9.85
N ASP A 32 -14.92 -6.87 10.32
CA ASP A 32 -16.26 -6.89 9.74
C ASP A 32 -16.27 -6.32 8.31
N GLN A 33 -15.52 -5.23 8.07
CA GLN A 33 -15.31 -4.71 6.70
C GLN A 33 -14.64 -5.75 5.79
N ALA A 34 -13.63 -6.48 6.28
CA ALA A 34 -12.99 -7.53 5.49
C ALA A 34 -13.95 -8.70 5.24
N ALA A 35 -14.74 -9.08 6.25
CA ALA A 35 -15.73 -10.15 6.14
C ALA A 35 -16.87 -9.79 5.17
N ALA A 36 -17.30 -8.53 5.12
CA ALA A 36 -18.29 -8.03 4.18
C ALA A 36 -17.76 -7.98 2.73
N ALA A 37 -16.48 -7.62 2.54
CA ALA A 37 -15.85 -7.59 1.23
C ALA A 37 -15.50 -8.99 0.68
N PHE A 38 -15.25 -9.97 1.56
CA PHE A 38 -14.83 -11.32 1.19
C PHE A 38 -15.80 -12.06 0.23
N PRO A 39 -17.12 -12.18 0.50
CA PRO A 39 -18.02 -12.88 -0.41
C PRO A 39 -18.16 -12.16 -1.77
N ARG A 40 -17.96 -10.84 -1.81
CA ARG A 40 -18.00 -10.05 -3.05
C ARG A 40 -16.85 -10.41 -4.01
N LEU A 41 -15.75 -11.00 -3.52
CA LEU A 41 -14.62 -11.44 -4.36
C LEU A 41 -15.00 -12.51 -5.39
N GLN A 42 -16.11 -13.20 -5.16
CA GLN A 42 -16.66 -14.22 -6.05
C GLN A 42 -17.39 -13.62 -7.25
N ASP A 43 -17.79 -12.34 -7.19
CA ASP A 43 -18.43 -11.65 -8.30
C ASP A 43 -17.36 -11.04 -9.23
N PRO A 44 -17.18 -11.55 -10.46
CA PRO A 44 -16.23 -10.96 -11.40
C PRO A 44 -16.61 -9.55 -11.87
N ALA A 45 -17.87 -9.14 -11.69
CA ALA A 45 -18.34 -7.80 -12.04
C ALA A 45 -18.02 -6.76 -10.95
N ASP A 46 -17.76 -7.18 -9.70
CA ASP A 46 -17.38 -6.28 -8.62
C ASP A 46 -15.87 -6.01 -8.64
N THR A 47 -15.49 -4.99 -9.40
CA THR A 47 -14.09 -4.55 -9.54
C THR A 47 -13.52 -3.92 -8.26
N GLU A 48 -14.35 -3.56 -7.28
CA GLU A 48 -13.91 -2.89 -6.04
C GLU A 48 -13.77 -3.87 -4.87
N ALA A 49 -14.37 -5.06 -4.93
CA ALA A 49 -14.34 -6.04 -3.84
C ALA A 49 -12.91 -6.36 -3.35
N LEU A 50 -11.97 -6.60 -4.27
CA LEU A 50 -10.56 -6.86 -3.93
C LEU A 50 -9.88 -5.63 -3.32
N HIS A 51 -10.24 -4.42 -3.76
CA HIS A 51 -9.75 -3.19 -3.18
C HIS A 51 -10.21 -3.05 -1.73
N ASP A 52 -11.52 -3.18 -1.48
CA ASP A 52 -12.14 -3.03 -0.17
C ASP A 52 -11.59 -4.05 0.82
N TYR A 53 -11.53 -5.32 0.40
CA TYR A 53 -10.97 -6.41 1.18
C TYR A 53 -9.50 -6.14 1.57
N ARG A 54 -8.67 -5.72 0.61
CA ARG A 54 -7.26 -5.39 0.85
C ARG A 54 -7.12 -4.19 1.79
N VAL A 55 -7.95 -3.16 1.64
CA VAL A 55 -7.93 -1.98 2.52
C VAL A 55 -8.28 -2.39 3.94
N ALA A 56 -9.35 -3.16 4.14
CA ALA A 56 -9.78 -3.64 5.46
C ALA A 56 -8.70 -4.47 6.16
N LEU A 57 -8.10 -5.47 5.48
CA LEU A 57 -7.01 -6.28 6.04
C LEU A 57 -5.79 -5.43 6.44
N ARG A 58 -5.44 -4.41 5.65
CA ARG A 58 -4.30 -3.53 5.95
C ARG A 58 -4.58 -2.61 7.14
N ARG A 59 -5.82 -2.12 7.28
CA ARG A 59 -6.27 -1.34 8.45
C ARG A 59 -6.26 -2.20 9.71
N LEU A 60 -6.85 -3.40 9.64
CA LEU A 60 -6.85 -4.40 10.72
C LEU A 60 -5.42 -4.72 11.19
N ARG A 61 -4.51 -5.02 10.25
CA ARG A 61 -3.11 -5.31 10.57
C ARG A 61 -2.40 -4.13 11.23
N SER A 62 -2.68 -2.92 10.76
CA SER A 62 -2.07 -1.70 11.31
C SER A 62 -2.58 -1.43 12.72
N CYS A 63 -3.89 -1.56 12.94
CA CYS A 63 -4.55 -1.44 14.24
C CYS A 63 -3.98 -2.43 15.26
N LEU A 64 -3.98 -3.73 14.95
CA LEU A 64 -3.47 -4.77 15.86
C LEU A 64 -1.98 -4.61 16.17
N ARG A 65 -1.19 -4.06 15.23
CA ARG A 65 0.22 -3.77 15.49
C ARG A 65 0.38 -2.56 16.41
N ALA A 66 -0.35 -1.48 16.16
CA ALA A 66 -0.28 -0.25 16.94
C ALA A 66 -0.69 -0.50 18.40
N TYR A 67 -1.80 -1.19 18.61
CA TYR A 67 -2.33 -1.47 19.95
C TYR A 67 -1.78 -2.75 20.59
N ARG A 68 -0.75 -3.37 20.01
CA ARG A 68 -0.16 -4.60 20.53
C ARG A 68 0.24 -4.51 22.02
N PRO A 69 0.80 -3.39 22.53
CA PRO A 69 1.15 -3.26 23.95
C PRO A 69 -0.05 -3.39 24.88
N VAL A 70 -1.22 -2.85 24.50
CA VAL A 70 -2.43 -2.87 25.34
C VAL A 70 -3.30 -4.10 25.12
N LEU A 71 -3.14 -4.83 24.02
CA LEU A 71 -3.95 -6.03 23.77
C LEU A 71 -3.47 -7.27 24.55
N GLY A 72 -2.43 -7.18 25.37
CA GLY A 72 -1.98 -8.25 26.26
C GLY A 72 -1.55 -9.54 25.53
N GLY A 73 -1.07 -9.41 24.29
CA GLY A 73 -0.69 -10.55 23.45
C GLY A 73 -1.83 -11.27 22.73
N SER A 74 -3.07 -10.76 22.83
CA SER A 74 -4.19 -11.18 21.98
C SER A 74 -4.31 -10.27 20.75
N PRO A 75 -4.60 -10.76 19.54
CA PRO A 75 -4.58 -12.16 19.13
C PRO A 75 -3.15 -12.73 19.14
N GLY A 76 -3.02 -14.04 19.31
CA GLY A 76 -1.72 -14.71 19.36
C GLY A 76 -0.88 -14.56 18.07
N LYS A 77 0.44 -14.71 18.19
CA LYS A 77 1.42 -14.54 17.10
C LYS A 77 1.09 -15.34 15.82
N LYS A 78 0.47 -16.53 15.95
CA LYS A 78 0.07 -17.37 14.80
C LYS A 78 -1.00 -16.68 13.93
N LEU A 79 -2.01 -16.07 14.56
CA LEU A 79 -3.06 -15.33 13.85
C LEU A 79 -2.50 -14.06 13.19
N LEU A 80 -1.65 -13.30 13.90
CA LEU A 80 -1.00 -12.12 13.34
C LEU A 80 -0.13 -12.46 12.11
N ARG A 81 0.56 -13.61 12.13
CA ARG A 81 1.32 -14.10 10.97
C ARG A 81 0.41 -14.47 9.80
N ARG A 82 -0.73 -15.11 10.06
CA ARG A 82 -1.73 -15.44 9.02
C ARG A 82 -2.32 -14.18 8.40
N LEU A 83 -2.75 -13.21 9.23
CA LEU A 83 -3.20 -11.89 8.77
C LEU A 83 -2.14 -11.19 7.90
N ARG A 84 -0.87 -11.24 8.31
CA ARG A 84 0.24 -10.68 7.51
C ARG A 84 0.32 -11.33 6.13
N ARG A 85 0.26 -12.66 6.04
CA ARG A 85 0.34 -13.41 4.79
C ARG A 85 -0.82 -13.06 3.85
N LEU A 86 -2.06 -13.10 4.35
CA LEU A 86 -3.25 -12.73 3.57
C LEU A 86 -3.17 -11.28 3.05
N ALA A 87 -2.79 -10.35 3.91
CA ALA A 87 -2.62 -8.95 3.51
C ALA A 87 -1.43 -8.70 2.56
N GLN A 88 -0.46 -9.62 2.47
CA GLN A 88 0.64 -9.56 1.50
C GLN A 88 0.26 -10.20 0.16
N ALA A 89 -0.50 -11.30 0.19
CA ALA A 89 -0.96 -11.98 -1.01
C ALA A 89 -1.78 -11.04 -1.93
N THR A 90 -2.55 -10.12 -1.36
CA THR A 90 -3.38 -9.15 -2.13
C THR A 90 -2.60 -8.00 -2.78
N GLY A 91 -1.28 -7.89 -2.59
CA GLY A 91 -0.44 -6.80 -3.11
C GLY A 91 -0.12 -6.91 -4.61
N PRO A 92 0.50 -8.01 -5.08
CA PRO A 92 1.05 -8.12 -6.42
C PRO A 92 0.06 -7.79 -7.55
N GLY A 93 -1.18 -8.28 -7.48
CA GLY A 93 -2.19 -7.99 -8.50
C GLY A 93 -2.47 -6.49 -8.65
N ARG A 94 -2.57 -5.76 -7.52
CA ARG A 94 -2.78 -4.31 -7.56
C ARG A 94 -1.57 -3.56 -8.10
N ASP A 95 -0.36 -4.01 -7.76
CA ASP A 95 0.87 -3.39 -8.26
C ASP A 95 0.96 -3.54 -9.80
N LEU A 96 0.58 -4.70 -10.34
CA LEU A 96 0.49 -4.92 -11.79
C LEU A 96 -0.55 -4.00 -12.46
N GLU A 97 -1.74 -3.85 -11.87
CA GLU A 97 -2.80 -2.95 -12.40
C GLU A 97 -2.30 -1.50 -12.52
N VAL A 98 -1.71 -0.97 -11.44
CA VAL A 98 -1.20 0.41 -11.40
C VAL A 98 -0.09 0.62 -12.43
N GLN A 99 0.82 -0.35 -12.59
CA GLN A 99 1.86 -0.29 -13.60
C GLN A 99 1.29 -0.31 -15.02
N MET A 100 0.35 -1.20 -15.32
CA MET A 100 -0.29 -1.29 -16.63
C MET A 100 -1.05 -0.02 -16.99
N GLU A 101 -1.79 0.55 -16.04
CA GLU A 101 -2.52 1.82 -16.24
C GLU A 101 -1.55 2.94 -16.66
N TRP A 102 -0.46 3.11 -15.91
CA TRP A 102 0.55 4.11 -16.24
C TRP A 102 1.22 3.86 -17.59
N LEU A 103 1.61 2.60 -17.87
CA LEU A 103 2.27 2.21 -19.12
C LEU A 103 1.39 2.50 -20.34
N ARG A 104 0.11 2.10 -20.29
CA ARG A 104 -0.86 2.33 -21.38
C ARG A 104 -1.02 3.83 -21.67
N ALA A 105 -0.98 4.68 -20.64
CA ALA A 105 -1.04 6.13 -20.81
C ALA A 105 0.20 6.72 -21.53
N GLN A 106 1.33 6.01 -21.57
CA GLN A 106 2.56 6.47 -22.24
C GLN A 106 2.55 6.28 -23.76
N ALA A 107 1.59 5.55 -24.34
CA ALA A 107 1.57 5.25 -25.78
C ALA A 107 1.64 6.51 -26.67
N LYS A 108 1.00 7.60 -26.23
CA LYS A 108 0.99 8.90 -26.93
C LYS A 108 2.30 9.69 -26.82
N HIS A 109 3.17 9.34 -25.88
CA HIS A 109 4.45 10.00 -25.62
C HIS A 109 5.65 9.25 -26.22
N LEU A 110 5.41 8.10 -26.84
CA LEU A 110 6.44 7.26 -27.47
C LEU A 110 6.45 7.43 -28.99
N ALA A 111 7.67 7.51 -29.54
CA ALA A 111 7.90 7.36 -30.97
C ALA A 111 7.42 5.97 -31.46
N ALA A 112 7.01 5.88 -32.73
CA ALA A 112 6.50 4.63 -33.31
C ALA A 112 7.49 3.47 -33.15
N SER A 113 8.80 3.73 -33.27
CA SER A 113 9.88 2.75 -33.08
C SER A 113 9.98 2.18 -31.66
N HIS A 114 9.44 2.86 -30.65
CA HIS A 114 9.51 2.45 -29.24
C HIS A 114 8.24 1.72 -28.76
N ARG A 115 7.16 1.73 -29.56
CA ARG A 115 5.88 1.13 -29.17
C ARG A 115 5.96 -0.38 -28.98
N ALA A 116 6.85 -1.07 -29.68
CA ALA A 116 7.09 -2.50 -29.50
C ALA A 116 7.50 -2.84 -28.06
N GLY A 117 8.33 -2.00 -27.43
CA GLY A 117 8.73 -2.17 -26.02
C GLY A 117 7.57 -2.00 -25.05
N LEU A 118 6.70 -1.02 -25.28
CA LEU A 118 5.48 -0.82 -24.50
C LEU A 118 4.53 -2.01 -24.62
N THR A 119 4.22 -2.44 -25.85
CA THR A 119 3.33 -3.58 -26.10
C THR A 119 3.87 -4.84 -25.43
N TRP A 120 5.17 -5.11 -25.57
CA TRP A 120 5.81 -6.24 -24.93
C TRP A 120 5.69 -6.17 -23.41
N MET A 121 5.99 -5.03 -22.78
CA MET A 121 5.91 -4.87 -21.32
C MET A 121 4.49 -5.08 -20.81
N VAL A 122 3.49 -4.48 -21.47
CA VAL A 122 2.09 -4.66 -21.10
C VAL A 122 1.68 -6.12 -21.21
N GLN A 123 2.06 -6.82 -22.28
CA GLN A 123 1.79 -8.26 -22.44
C GLN A 123 2.45 -9.11 -21.35
N GLN A 124 3.67 -8.76 -20.91
CA GLN A 124 4.33 -9.46 -19.80
C GLN A 124 3.57 -9.28 -18.49
N LEU A 125 3.05 -8.09 -18.21
CA LEU A 125 2.26 -7.82 -17.00
C LEU A 125 0.87 -8.49 -17.08
N GLU A 126 0.23 -8.44 -18.25
CA GLU A 126 -1.04 -9.14 -18.51
C GLU A 126 -0.90 -10.65 -18.34
N GLY A 127 0.21 -11.25 -18.80
CA GLY A 127 0.49 -12.67 -18.61
C GLY A 127 0.71 -13.08 -17.15
N GLN A 128 1.11 -12.15 -16.27
CA GLN A 128 1.28 -12.39 -14.83
C GLN A 128 -0.04 -12.28 -14.06
N MET A 129 -1.02 -11.53 -14.58
CA MET A 129 -2.25 -11.20 -13.87
C MET A 129 -3.11 -12.44 -13.51
N PRO A 130 -3.38 -13.40 -14.42
CA PRO A 130 -4.20 -14.57 -14.08
C PRO A 130 -3.62 -15.39 -12.94
N ALA A 131 -2.30 -15.61 -12.96
CA ALA A 131 -1.61 -16.36 -11.91
C ALA A 131 -1.68 -15.62 -10.56
N ALA A 132 -1.46 -14.29 -10.57
CA ALA A 132 -1.57 -13.47 -9.37
C ALA A 132 -2.98 -13.48 -8.78
N LEU A 133 -4.02 -13.33 -9.60
CA LEU A 133 -5.42 -13.33 -9.14
C LEU A 133 -5.87 -14.71 -8.65
N HIS A 134 -5.51 -15.78 -9.36
CA HIS A 134 -5.89 -17.15 -8.98
C HIS A 134 -5.22 -17.57 -7.68
N GLN A 135 -3.90 -17.37 -7.55
CA GLN A 135 -3.17 -17.69 -6.31
C GLN A 135 -3.72 -16.91 -5.11
N VAL A 136 -4.16 -15.67 -5.32
CA VAL A 136 -4.80 -14.90 -4.27
C VAL A 136 -6.13 -15.51 -3.89
N ARG A 137 -7.04 -15.74 -4.86
CA ARG A 137 -8.39 -16.26 -4.57
C ARG A 137 -8.37 -17.56 -3.78
N ASP A 138 -7.62 -18.57 -4.27
CA ASP A 138 -7.54 -19.87 -3.61
C ASP A 138 -6.98 -19.72 -2.17
N HIS A 139 -5.92 -18.93 -2.02
CA HIS A 139 -5.32 -18.67 -0.71
C HIS A 139 -6.28 -17.93 0.24
N LEU A 140 -7.04 -16.96 -0.27
CA LEU A 140 -8.02 -16.21 0.52
C LEU A 140 -9.18 -17.12 0.96
N GLU A 141 -9.71 -17.96 0.06
CA GLU A 141 -10.81 -18.89 0.33
C GLU A 141 -10.48 -19.86 1.45
N GLU A 142 -9.27 -20.42 1.45
CA GLU A 142 -8.85 -21.38 2.45
C GLU A 142 -8.52 -20.73 3.81
N GLU A 143 -7.81 -19.61 3.80
CA GLU A 143 -7.20 -19.08 5.03
C GLU A 143 -8.03 -17.98 5.72
N PHE A 144 -8.89 -17.26 4.99
CA PHE A 144 -9.67 -16.17 5.58
C PHE A 144 -10.71 -16.63 6.59
N PRO A 145 -11.55 -17.67 6.35
CA PRO A 145 -12.55 -18.11 7.33
C PRO A 145 -11.91 -18.51 8.67
N VAL A 146 -10.77 -19.20 8.62
CA VAL A 146 -10.03 -19.62 9.82
C VAL A 146 -9.39 -18.41 10.52
N LEU A 147 -8.89 -17.43 9.76
CA LEU A 147 -8.39 -16.18 10.32
C LEU A 147 -9.51 -15.41 11.01
N GLU A 148 -10.63 -15.22 10.33
CA GLU A 148 -11.77 -14.44 10.81
C GLU A 148 -12.31 -15.03 12.11
N GLN A 149 -12.60 -16.33 12.13
CA GLN A 149 -13.07 -17.02 13.33
C GLN A 149 -12.09 -16.85 14.50
N GLY A 150 -10.79 -17.07 14.25
CA GLY A 150 -9.77 -16.97 15.29
C GLY A 150 -9.59 -15.55 15.83
N LEU A 151 -9.63 -14.54 14.96
CA LEU A 151 -9.56 -13.14 15.35
C LEU A 151 -10.82 -12.73 16.11
N ARG A 152 -12.01 -13.06 15.61
CA ARG A 152 -13.28 -12.75 16.27
C ARG A 152 -13.33 -13.37 17.66
N GLN A 153 -12.98 -14.65 17.81
CA GLN A 153 -12.91 -15.30 19.11
C GLN A 153 -11.89 -14.64 20.07
N SER A 154 -10.75 -14.19 19.56
CA SER A 154 -9.69 -13.57 20.36
C SER A 154 -9.98 -12.11 20.76
N LEU A 155 -10.81 -11.41 19.99
CA LEU A 155 -11.10 -9.99 20.15
C LEU A 155 -12.45 -9.72 20.81
N SER A 156 -13.44 -10.60 20.67
CA SER A 156 -14.80 -10.39 21.20
C SER A 156 -14.90 -10.49 22.72
N VAL A 157 -14.00 -11.24 23.37
CA VAL A 157 -14.01 -11.41 24.82
C VAL A 157 -12.60 -11.19 25.37
N TYR A 158 -12.49 -10.41 26.44
CA TYR A 158 -11.23 -10.17 27.12
C TYR A 158 -11.43 -10.09 28.63
N ARG A 159 -10.34 -10.30 29.36
CA ARG A 159 -10.28 -10.09 30.81
C ARG A 159 -9.44 -8.85 31.05
N THR A 160 -9.88 -8.01 31.97
CA THR A 160 -9.18 -6.79 32.36
C THR A 160 -9.02 -6.77 33.87
N GLU A 161 -7.92 -6.19 34.33
CA GLU A 161 -7.67 -5.96 35.74
C GLU A 161 -8.24 -4.60 36.12
N VAL A 162 -9.09 -4.57 37.15
CA VAL A 162 -9.69 -3.33 37.65
C VAL A 162 -9.01 -2.97 38.95
N HIS A 163 -8.21 -1.90 38.95
CA HIS A 163 -7.60 -1.36 40.15
C HIS A 163 -8.63 -0.57 40.94
N LEU A 164 -8.78 -0.91 42.23
CA LEU A 164 -9.74 -0.26 43.14
C LEU A 164 -9.12 0.91 43.91
N ASP A 165 -7.83 1.19 43.73
CA ASP A 165 -7.19 2.37 44.31
C ASP A 165 -7.64 3.62 43.54
N PRO A 166 -8.36 4.56 44.19
CA PRO A 166 -8.84 5.78 43.53
C PRO A 166 -7.71 6.67 43.00
N ARG A 167 -6.47 6.46 43.43
CA ARG A 167 -5.29 7.23 42.98
C ARG A 167 -4.66 6.67 41.71
N ALA A 168 -5.00 5.43 41.33
CA ALA A 168 -4.52 4.78 40.13
C ALA A 168 -5.63 4.83 39.06
N GLU A 169 -5.79 5.97 38.41
CA GLU A 169 -6.64 6.05 37.21
C GLU A 169 -5.88 5.43 36.02
N PRO A 170 -6.31 4.27 35.49
CA PRO A 170 -5.69 3.72 34.29
C PRO A 170 -5.92 4.69 33.12
N PRO A 171 -4.97 4.79 32.17
CA PRO A 171 -5.12 5.70 31.04
C PRO A 171 -6.32 5.28 30.18
N SER A 172 -7.06 6.26 29.66
CA SER A 172 -8.13 6.01 28.70
C SER A 172 -7.56 5.54 27.35
N PHE A 173 -8.42 4.95 26.51
CA PHE A 173 -8.09 4.61 25.14
C PHE A 173 -7.63 5.85 24.34
N GLY A 174 -8.26 7.00 24.58
CA GLY A 174 -7.84 8.27 24.00
C GLY A 174 -6.41 8.64 24.40
N ALA A 175 -6.07 8.56 25.69
CA ALA A 175 -4.73 8.89 26.18
C ALA A 175 -3.64 7.96 25.61
N VAL A 176 -3.90 6.64 25.57
CA VAL A 176 -2.98 5.68 24.94
C VAL A 176 -2.84 5.94 23.44
N THR A 177 -3.95 6.18 22.75
CA THR A 177 -3.94 6.44 21.30
C THR A 177 -3.19 7.73 20.99
N ALA A 178 -3.33 8.77 21.81
CA ALA A 178 -2.57 10.00 21.67
C ALA A 178 -1.05 9.76 21.78
N GLY A 179 -0.62 8.93 22.73
CA GLY A 179 0.77 8.50 22.84
C GLY A 179 1.29 7.81 21.58
N ILE A 180 0.54 6.82 21.07
CA ILE A 180 0.88 6.10 19.83
C ILE A 180 0.94 7.06 18.64
N LEU A 181 -0.04 7.95 18.52
CA LEU A 181 -0.08 8.93 17.43
C LEU A 181 1.14 9.86 17.49
N ARG A 182 1.57 10.32 18.67
CA ARG A 182 2.78 11.15 18.83
C ARG A 182 4.03 10.44 18.30
N GLU A 183 4.26 9.19 18.70
CA GLU A 183 5.38 8.40 18.20
C GLU A 183 5.35 8.27 16.67
N GLN A 184 4.16 8.06 16.09
CA GLN A 184 3.99 7.94 14.64
C GLN A 184 4.18 9.28 13.90
N VAL A 185 3.84 10.41 14.53
CA VAL A 185 4.14 11.75 14.00
C VAL A 185 5.63 12.00 14.01
N ASP A 186 6.33 11.63 15.09
CA ASP A 186 7.78 11.79 15.19
C ASP A 186 8.54 10.88 14.20
N GLU A 187 8.09 9.63 14.03
CA GLU A 187 8.61 8.70 13.02
C GLU A 187 8.42 9.27 11.60
N LEU A 188 7.22 9.79 11.30
CA LEU A 188 6.95 10.45 10.01
C LEU A 188 7.86 11.67 9.79
N ALA A 189 8.01 12.53 10.81
CA ALA A 189 8.85 13.72 10.74
C ALA A 189 10.32 13.36 10.46
N ALA A 190 10.83 12.32 11.14
CA ALA A 190 12.19 11.83 10.96
C ALA A 190 12.43 11.35 9.52
N HIS A 191 11.54 10.51 8.98
CA HIS A 191 11.67 10.03 7.61
C HIS A 191 11.57 11.17 6.58
N LEU A 192 10.59 12.07 6.72
CA LEU A 192 10.47 13.23 5.82
C LEU A 192 11.72 14.12 5.84
N SER A 193 12.36 14.29 7.00
CA SER A 193 13.58 15.12 7.11
C SER A 193 14.81 14.52 6.44
N ARG A 194 14.81 13.21 6.18
CA ARG A 194 15.92 12.48 5.54
C ARG A 194 15.78 12.34 4.03
N ILE A 195 14.63 12.71 3.48
CA ILE A 195 14.41 12.72 2.03
C ILE A 195 15.07 13.99 1.48
N ALA A 196 16.28 13.85 0.94
CA ALA A 196 17.05 14.94 0.35
C ALA A 196 16.94 14.97 -1.17
N ASP A 197 16.84 13.81 -1.82
CA ASP A 197 16.70 13.69 -3.28
C ASP A 197 15.73 12.57 -3.71
N GLU A 198 15.51 12.45 -5.03
CA GLU A 198 14.58 11.47 -5.59
C GLU A 198 15.02 10.00 -5.45
N ASP A 199 16.28 9.74 -5.13
CA ASP A 199 16.84 8.40 -5.00
C ASP A 199 16.80 7.89 -3.54
N ASP A 200 16.33 8.70 -2.58
CA ASP A 200 16.02 8.34 -1.18
C ASP A 200 14.74 7.48 -1.05
N GLU A 201 14.61 6.43 -1.87
CA GLU A 201 13.45 5.54 -1.94
C GLU A 201 13.07 4.94 -0.58
N THR A 202 14.07 4.56 0.22
CA THR A 202 13.82 3.90 1.52
C THR A 202 13.11 4.85 2.49
N GLU A 203 13.60 6.09 2.61
CA GLU A 203 13.02 7.08 3.51
C GLU A 203 11.63 7.54 3.02
N ALA A 204 11.46 7.71 1.70
CA ALA A 204 10.15 8.00 1.10
C ALA A 204 9.14 6.86 1.33
N HIS A 205 9.59 5.60 1.23
CA HIS A 205 8.76 4.43 1.49
C HIS A 205 8.35 4.33 2.97
N GLU A 206 9.27 4.54 3.90
CA GLU A 206 8.95 4.53 5.33
C GLU A 206 8.04 5.70 5.72
N ALA A 207 8.28 6.91 5.20
CA ALA A 207 7.36 8.04 5.38
C ALA A 207 5.93 7.70 4.87
N ARG A 208 5.82 7.03 3.72
CA ARG A 208 4.52 6.57 3.18
C ARG A 208 3.86 5.58 4.14
N ILE A 209 4.62 4.66 4.71
CA ILE A 209 4.12 3.69 5.68
C ILE A 209 3.62 4.40 6.94
N CYS A 210 4.39 5.32 7.51
CA CYS A 210 4.02 6.09 8.71
C CYS A 210 2.77 6.94 8.48
N GLY A 211 2.70 7.64 7.35
CA GLY A 211 1.50 8.40 6.96
C GLY A 211 0.24 7.51 6.94
N LYS A 212 0.33 6.31 6.35
CA LYS A 212 -0.79 5.37 6.33
C LYS A 212 -1.18 4.89 7.74
N ARG A 213 -0.20 4.63 8.61
CA ARG A 213 -0.45 4.24 10.02
C ARG A 213 -1.21 5.34 10.76
N LEU A 214 -0.74 6.59 10.68
CA LEU A 214 -1.41 7.75 11.26
C LEU A 214 -2.86 7.86 10.78
N ARG A 215 -3.07 7.78 9.47
CA ARG A 215 -4.41 7.83 8.89
C ARG A 215 -5.32 6.71 9.42
N TYR A 216 -4.83 5.48 9.49
CA TYR A 216 -5.62 4.35 9.97
C TYR A 216 -5.97 4.43 11.47
N LEU A 217 -5.19 5.17 12.26
CA LEU A 217 -5.49 5.43 13.68
C LEU A 217 -6.46 6.61 13.87
N LEU A 218 -6.37 7.64 13.02
CA LEU A 218 -7.21 8.84 13.12
C LEU A 218 -8.60 8.64 12.51
N GLU A 219 -8.71 7.92 11.39
CA GLU A 219 -9.98 7.75 10.66
C GLU A 219 -11.13 7.20 11.52
N PRO A 220 -10.94 6.18 12.38
CA PRO A 220 -12.00 5.68 13.26
C PRO A 220 -12.46 6.68 14.32
N LEU A 221 -11.68 7.73 14.57
CA LEU A 221 -11.92 8.69 15.64
C LEU A 221 -12.50 10.00 15.13
N LEU A 222 -12.76 10.14 13.82
CA LEU A 222 -13.18 11.42 13.23
C LEU A 222 -14.52 11.95 13.75
N GLU A 223 -15.43 11.07 14.17
CA GLU A 223 -16.70 11.49 14.78
C GLU A 223 -16.49 12.09 16.19
N GLU A 224 -15.55 11.56 16.97
CA GLU A 224 -15.20 12.08 18.31
C GLU A 224 -14.12 13.18 18.27
N LEU A 225 -13.32 13.24 17.20
CA LEU A 225 -12.28 14.24 16.95
C LEU A 225 -12.49 14.92 15.58
N PRO A 226 -13.54 15.75 15.40
CA PRO A 226 -13.81 16.40 14.12
C PRO A 226 -12.65 17.29 13.62
N ALA A 227 -11.87 17.86 14.54
CA ALA A 227 -10.68 18.65 14.24
C ALA A 227 -9.59 17.84 13.49
N ALA A 228 -9.60 16.51 13.56
CA ALA A 228 -8.68 15.66 12.81
C ALA A 228 -9.09 15.45 11.34
N ALA A 229 -10.32 15.77 10.94
CA ALA A 229 -10.79 15.52 9.57
C ALA A 229 -10.00 16.30 8.49
N PRO A 230 -9.73 17.62 8.65
CA PRO A 230 -8.86 18.36 7.72
C PRO A 230 -7.44 17.79 7.66
N LEU A 231 -6.91 17.35 8.81
CA LEU A 231 -5.56 16.76 8.91
C LEU A 231 -5.47 15.42 8.19
N VAL A 232 -6.47 14.55 8.33
CA VAL A 232 -6.56 13.30 7.58
C VAL A 232 -6.64 13.57 6.08
N LYS A 233 -7.35 14.62 5.64
CA LYS A 233 -7.37 15.02 4.22
C LYS A 233 -5.99 15.46 3.73
N ARG A 234 -5.24 16.23 4.53
CA ARG A 234 -3.85 16.61 4.22
C ARG A 234 -2.94 15.38 4.17
N LEU A 235 -3.02 14.45 5.14
CA LEU A 235 -2.29 13.18 5.12
C LEU A 235 -2.55 12.36 3.87
N LYS A 236 -3.78 12.34 3.35
CA LYS A 236 -4.11 11.68 2.08
C LYS A 236 -3.31 12.30 0.93
N GLY A 237 -3.24 13.63 0.84
CA GLY A 237 -2.43 14.32 -0.18
C GLY A 237 -0.93 13.97 -0.11
N LEU A 238 -0.34 13.92 1.09
CA LEU A 238 1.04 13.46 1.27
C LEU A 238 1.21 12.00 0.81
N GLN A 239 0.29 11.12 1.20
CA GLN A 239 0.30 9.70 0.84
C GLN A 239 0.13 9.45 -0.65
N GLU A 240 -0.63 10.28 -1.36
CA GLU A 240 -0.79 10.22 -2.81
C GLU A 240 0.55 10.48 -3.50
N VAL A 241 1.23 11.58 -3.15
CA VAL A 241 2.53 11.93 -3.75
C VAL A 241 3.60 10.87 -3.42
N LEU A 242 3.72 10.46 -2.16
CA LEU A 242 4.65 9.40 -1.76
C LEU A 242 4.29 8.04 -2.37
N GLY A 243 3.00 7.79 -2.60
CA GLY A 243 2.50 6.60 -3.28
C GLY A 243 2.92 6.55 -4.73
N ASP A 244 2.66 7.62 -5.46
CA ASP A 244 3.07 7.76 -6.86
C ASP A 244 4.58 7.66 -7.04
N LEU A 245 5.35 8.21 -6.09
CA LEU A 245 6.81 8.16 -6.09
C LEU A 245 7.30 6.71 -5.94
N HIS A 246 6.78 5.99 -4.93
CA HIS A 246 7.09 4.59 -4.72
C HIS A 246 6.70 3.72 -5.93
N ASP A 247 5.52 3.94 -6.51
CA ASP A 247 5.07 3.19 -7.69
C ASP A 247 6.02 3.44 -8.90
N ALA A 248 6.60 4.64 -9.00
CA ALA A 248 7.63 4.94 -10.00
C ALA A 248 8.95 4.18 -9.72
N HIS A 249 9.42 4.11 -8.47
CA HIS A 249 10.62 3.33 -8.11
C HIS A 249 10.46 1.83 -8.39
N VAL A 250 9.31 1.26 -8.01
CA VAL A 250 8.98 -0.15 -8.29
C VAL A 250 8.96 -0.42 -9.80
N LEU A 251 8.34 0.47 -10.58
CA LEU A 251 8.31 0.34 -12.03
C LEU A 251 9.70 0.47 -12.68
N GLU A 252 10.57 1.33 -12.16
CA GLU A 252 11.95 1.47 -12.63
C GLU A 252 12.72 0.15 -12.51
N THR A 253 12.61 -0.51 -11.35
CA THR A 253 13.20 -1.84 -11.12
C THR A 253 12.63 -2.87 -12.10
N GLY A 254 11.31 -2.86 -12.33
CA GLY A 254 10.63 -3.73 -13.29
C GLY A 254 11.11 -3.52 -14.73
N LEU A 255 11.24 -2.26 -15.16
CA LEU A 255 11.72 -1.87 -16.50
C LEU A 255 13.19 -2.25 -16.72
N ALA A 256 14.05 -2.06 -15.71
CA ALA A 256 15.45 -2.48 -15.77
C ALA A 256 15.56 -4.00 -15.97
N ALA A 257 14.85 -4.79 -15.16
CA ALA A 257 14.85 -6.24 -15.28
C ALA A 257 14.25 -6.72 -16.62
N ALA A 258 13.18 -6.07 -17.08
CA ALA A 258 12.58 -6.32 -18.40
C ALA A 258 13.54 -6.04 -19.56
N THR A 259 14.32 -4.95 -19.48
CA THR A 259 15.29 -4.57 -20.50
C THR A 259 16.36 -5.64 -20.66
N VAL A 260 16.91 -6.14 -19.55
CA VAL A 260 17.91 -7.23 -19.54
C VAL A 260 17.34 -8.50 -20.17
N ARG A 261 16.12 -8.90 -19.78
CA ARG A 261 15.46 -10.10 -20.35
C ARG A 261 15.24 -9.95 -21.85
N ALA A 262 14.64 -8.85 -22.29
CA ALA A 262 14.34 -8.62 -23.71
C ALA A 262 15.61 -8.63 -24.57
N ALA A 263 16.70 -8.02 -24.09
CA ALA A 263 17.98 -8.05 -24.78
C ALA A 263 18.55 -9.49 -24.86
N THR A 264 18.48 -10.24 -23.76
CA THR A 264 18.95 -11.63 -23.70
C THR A 264 18.18 -12.52 -24.68
N ASP A 265 16.85 -12.46 -24.67
CA ASP A 265 15.99 -13.23 -25.58
C ASP A 265 16.29 -12.90 -27.04
N ARG A 266 16.49 -11.61 -27.36
CA ARG A 266 16.84 -11.18 -28.71
C ARG A 266 18.19 -11.74 -29.15
N TYR A 267 19.22 -11.67 -28.32
CA TYR A 267 20.54 -12.19 -28.67
C TYR A 267 20.56 -13.71 -28.77
N ALA A 268 19.82 -14.42 -27.91
CA ALA A 268 19.64 -15.86 -28.02
C ALA A 268 18.97 -16.24 -29.35
N GLY A 269 17.89 -15.54 -29.74
CA GLY A 269 17.23 -15.76 -31.04
C GLY A 269 18.13 -15.45 -32.24
N LEU A 270 18.91 -14.36 -32.16
CA LEU A 270 19.90 -14.03 -33.18
C LEU A 270 20.98 -15.11 -33.33
N PHE A 271 21.46 -15.67 -32.22
CA PHE A 271 22.44 -16.76 -32.24
C PHE A 271 21.85 -17.99 -32.96
N VAL A 272 20.63 -18.40 -32.58
CA VAL A 272 19.94 -19.54 -33.21
C VAL A 272 19.76 -19.34 -34.72
N LEU A 273 19.37 -18.14 -35.16
CA LEU A 273 19.25 -17.82 -36.59
C LEU A 273 20.61 -17.84 -37.32
N ALA A 274 21.66 -17.34 -36.67
CA ALA A 274 22.98 -17.19 -37.28
C ALA A 274 23.71 -18.52 -37.50
N ILE A 275 23.39 -19.56 -36.73
CA ILE A 275 24.03 -20.89 -36.82
C ILE A 275 23.27 -21.87 -37.75
N GLN A 276 22.19 -21.44 -38.41
CA GLN A 276 21.49 -22.26 -39.38
C GLN A 276 22.37 -22.55 -40.61
N GLU A 277 22.16 -23.70 -41.27
CA GLU A 277 22.95 -24.10 -42.45
C GLU A 277 22.86 -23.09 -43.60
N ALA A 278 21.69 -22.43 -43.75
CA ALA A 278 21.47 -21.30 -44.65
C ALA A 278 20.70 -20.19 -43.91
N PRO A 279 21.39 -19.27 -43.20
CA PRO A 279 20.74 -18.22 -42.41
C PRO A 279 19.96 -17.27 -43.31
N ASP A 280 18.68 -17.03 -43.01
CA ASP A 280 17.89 -16.03 -43.72
C ASP A 280 18.36 -14.60 -43.36
N PRO A 281 18.94 -13.83 -44.32
CA PRO A 281 19.40 -12.47 -44.06
C PRO A 281 18.25 -11.51 -43.70
N GLN A 282 17.03 -11.79 -44.16
CA GLN A 282 15.85 -10.97 -43.86
C GLN A 282 15.41 -11.18 -42.41
N ALA A 283 15.31 -12.43 -41.94
CA ALA A 283 15.06 -12.75 -40.55
C ALA A 283 16.11 -12.14 -39.60
N LEU A 284 17.41 -12.25 -39.93
CA LEU A 284 18.48 -11.65 -39.13
C LEU A 284 18.36 -10.12 -39.06
N ARG A 285 18.06 -9.44 -40.18
CA ARG A 285 17.83 -7.99 -40.19
C ARG A 285 16.58 -7.60 -39.40
N ALA A 286 15.50 -8.37 -39.49
CA ALA A 286 14.28 -8.12 -38.74
C ALA A 286 14.52 -8.26 -37.22
N ALA A 287 15.18 -9.34 -36.79
CA ALA A 287 15.53 -9.59 -35.41
C ALA A 287 16.47 -8.51 -34.82
N ARG A 288 17.33 -7.89 -35.64
CA ARG A 288 18.15 -6.74 -35.22
C ARG A 288 17.37 -5.42 -35.09
N ARG A 289 16.32 -5.22 -35.90
CA ARG A 289 15.51 -3.98 -35.90
C ARG A 289 14.43 -3.97 -34.82
N GLY A 290 13.92 -5.13 -34.42
CA GLY A 290 12.88 -5.29 -33.40
C GLY A 290 13.39 -5.17 -31.96
N ALA A 291 14.24 -4.18 -31.67
CA ALA A 291 14.86 -4.00 -30.35
C ALA A 291 13.83 -3.48 -29.32
N VAL A 292 13.05 -4.41 -28.75
CA VAL A 292 12.11 -4.19 -27.64
C VAL A 292 12.77 -3.39 -26.52
N GLU A 293 14.05 -3.67 -26.24
CA GLU A 293 14.84 -3.00 -25.21
C GLU A 293 14.93 -1.47 -25.41
N ASN A 294 14.93 -0.98 -26.65
CA ASN A 294 14.96 0.47 -26.91
C ASN A 294 13.67 1.14 -26.44
N GLY A 295 12.53 0.47 -26.62
CA GLY A 295 11.24 0.95 -26.11
C GLY A 295 11.17 0.90 -24.59
N LEU A 296 11.73 -0.13 -23.96
CA LEU A 296 11.82 -0.25 -22.51
C LEU A 296 12.72 0.84 -21.89
N ILE A 297 13.86 1.14 -22.53
CA ILE A 297 14.74 2.25 -22.13
C ILE A 297 14.01 3.59 -22.28
N ALA A 298 13.24 3.79 -23.35
CA ALA A 298 12.44 4.99 -23.53
C ALA A 298 11.37 5.15 -22.43
N LEU A 299 10.69 4.06 -22.05
CA LEU A 299 9.78 4.03 -20.90
C LEU A 299 10.51 4.35 -19.59
N GLY A 300 11.72 3.83 -19.38
CA GLY A 300 12.57 4.14 -18.24
C GLY A 300 12.85 5.64 -18.12
N ARG A 301 13.15 6.31 -19.24
CA ARG A 301 13.34 7.78 -19.27
C ARG A 301 12.06 8.55 -18.93
N LEU A 302 10.90 8.11 -19.44
CA LEU A 302 9.61 8.71 -19.09
C LEU A 302 9.30 8.52 -17.59
N ASN A 303 9.66 7.37 -17.02
CA ASN A 303 9.48 7.08 -15.61
C ASN A 303 10.44 7.89 -14.72
N ARG A 304 11.71 8.07 -15.12
CA ARG A 304 12.64 9.00 -14.42
C ARG A 304 12.06 10.41 -14.41
N ALA A 305 11.63 10.93 -15.57
CA ALA A 305 11.00 12.24 -15.63
C ALA A 305 9.73 12.35 -14.77
N ARG A 306 8.94 11.27 -14.63
CA ARG A 306 7.81 11.20 -13.70
C ARG A 306 8.30 11.30 -12.25
N ARG A 307 9.29 10.52 -11.86
CA ARG A 307 9.91 10.55 -10.52
C ARG A 307 10.40 11.95 -10.18
N ASP A 308 11.16 12.60 -11.06
CA ASP A 308 11.71 13.94 -10.81
C ASP A 308 10.60 15.00 -10.65
N ARG A 309 9.46 14.86 -11.35
CA ARG A 309 8.28 15.71 -11.16
C ARG A 309 7.60 15.45 -9.82
N LEU A 310 7.45 14.19 -9.43
CA LEU A 310 6.84 13.80 -8.15
C LEU A 310 7.69 14.25 -6.97
N PHE A 311 9.01 14.12 -7.06
CA PHE A 311 9.93 14.61 -6.05
C PHE A 311 9.85 16.13 -5.91
N ARG A 312 9.86 16.87 -7.03
CA ARG A 312 9.65 18.33 -6.98
C ARG A 312 8.33 18.70 -6.30
N LYS A 313 7.24 18.03 -6.66
CA LYS A 313 5.93 18.23 -5.99
C LYS A 313 6.00 17.92 -4.49
N LEU A 314 6.64 16.81 -4.11
CA LEU A 314 6.84 16.46 -2.70
C LEU A 314 7.63 17.54 -1.96
N HIS A 315 8.69 18.06 -2.58
CA HIS A 315 9.51 19.11 -2.01
C HIS A 315 8.80 20.47 -1.93
N GLU A 316 7.98 20.79 -2.93
CA GLU A 316 7.16 22.01 -3.00
C GLU A 316 5.97 22.00 -2.03
N ASP A 317 5.38 20.84 -1.77
CA ASP A 317 4.17 20.75 -0.95
C ASP A 317 4.48 20.36 0.51
N TRP A 318 5.58 19.62 0.76
CA TRP A 318 5.81 18.94 2.04
C TRP A 318 7.22 19.08 2.61
N LEU A 319 8.27 19.07 1.79
CA LEU A 319 9.65 19.17 2.31
C LEU A 319 10.12 20.62 2.46
N GLY A 320 11.37 20.81 2.88
CA GLY A 320 11.94 22.15 3.09
C GLY A 320 11.28 22.92 4.25
N GLY A 321 10.84 22.21 5.30
CA GLY A 321 10.19 22.80 6.48
C GLY A 321 8.67 22.96 6.35
N ARG A 322 8.07 22.75 5.17
CA ARG A 322 6.61 22.92 4.96
C ARG A 322 5.76 21.90 5.72
N ALA A 323 6.27 20.70 5.96
CA ALA A 323 5.62 19.72 6.81
C ALA A 323 5.62 20.11 8.30
N ALA A 324 6.49 21.04 8.74
CA ALA A 324 6.62 21.36 10.17
C ALA A 324 5.31 21.91 10.76
N ASP A 325 4.68 22.86 10.08
CA ASP A 325 3.41 23.45 10.51
C ASP A 325 2.29 22.40 10.53
N PHE A 326 2.25 21.54 9.51
CA PHE A 326 1.30 20.42 9.44
C PHE A 326 1.48 19.45 10.60
N LEU A 327 2.72 19.06 10.90
CA LEU A 327 3.04 18.13 11.98
C LEU A 327 2.77 18.76 13.36
N ALA A 328 3.00 20.07 13.52
CA ALA A 328 2.66 20.81 14.73
C ALA A 328 1.14 20.90 14.95
N GLU A 329 0.38 21.21 13.89
CA GLU A 329 -1.09 21.19 13.91
C GLU A 329 -1.59 19.79 14.29
N LEU A 330 -1.01 18.75 13.69
CA LEU A 330 -1.34 17.36 14.00
C LEU A 330 -1.10 17.02 15.47
N ARG A 331 0.05 17.41 16.05
CA ARG A 331 0.32 17.24 17.50
C ARG A 331 -0.70 17.97 18.36
N SER A 332 -1.08 19.19 18.01
CA SER A 332 -2.06 19.98 18.78
C SER A 332 -3.45 19.35 18.85
N VAL A 333 -3.88 18.66 17.78
CA VAL A 333 -5.18 17.96 17.76
C VAL A 333 -5.14 16.64 18.52
N ILE A 334 -3.96 16.02 18.61
CA ILE A 334 -3.73 14.78 19.36
C ILE A 334 -3.63 15.04 20.87
N GLU A 335 -3.32 16.28 21.29
CA GLU A 335 -3.13 16.70 22.68
C GLU A 335 -4.24 17.68 23.14
N PRO A 336 -5.46 17.20 23.42
CA PRO A 336 -6.46 18.00 24.14
C PRO A 336 -6.18 18.11 25.64
#